data_AF-A0A954LKF5-F1
#
_entry.id   AF-A0A954LKF5-F1
#
_cell.length_a   1.000
_cell.length_b   1.000
_cell.length_c   1.000
_cell.angle_alpha   90.00
_cell.angle_beta   90.00
_cell.angle_gamma   90.00
#
_symmetry.space_group_name_H-M   'P 1'
#
loop_
_entity.id
_entity.type
_entity.pdbx_description
1 polymer ?
#
loop_
_entity_poly.entity_id
_entity_poly.type
_entity_poly.pdbx_seq_one_letter_code
_entity_poly.pdbx_strand_id
1 'polypeptide(L)'
;PLRLNPRCVPLGADWGNGMLLTPFLQVTELAGWLSRPLENLPLSSNTVLRIFLEDTDDVLNTEPSQLTINGIIDQPPELDVECFGIGEYITPRAQIPVRGTITDDFGVAKARFEFQLTDDKNQLLSGPDWITRDFENPPTTEPKIHTLKTGTDTAEPEDDEEFERFDVTQILFQEAAGPRGVRVGDVLHLTVYVEDGDNINGPHIVRQKPKPEYIFKIVSPDELMAILSQKELGLLTRFQQIKTEVEGVQKDLTSAGSELEALNTLRANNPNASLEDEESFKAVTATSARSIQQVGKNEGETGAVLASWRDIIAELDNNQMTSVDRTLHQDVIRILERIYKSDFSEVRDDLNQLRDVHTRNADATEQLAQCNQSVANLLSDIDKAIEVMDLLVGIHVMTKELKDIIEGTEAAKQQSAKEAIKQLEELNKLLE
;
A
#
# COMPACT_ATOMS: atom_id res chain seq x y z
N PRO A 1 -14.65 8.43 57.10
CA PRO A 1 -15.95 9.10 57.31
C PRO A 1 -15.75 10.56 57.74
N LEU A 2 -15.72 11.47 56.76
CA LEU A 2 -15.53 12.90 56.99
C LEU A 2 -16.83 13.51 57.55
N ARG A 3 -16.73 14.26 58.66
CA ARG A 3 -17.82 15.06 59.24
C ARG A 3 -17.40 16.52 59.20
N LEU A 4 -18.23 17.39 58.63
CA LEU A 4 -18.02 18.83 58.60
C LEU A 4 -18.82 19.53 59.71
N ASN A 5 -18.16 20.41 60.46
CA ASN A 5 -18.72 21.19 61.58
C ASN A 5 -19.06 22.64 61.12
N PRO A 6 -20.32 23.15 61.26
CA PRO A 6 -20.78 24.31 60.49
C PRO A 6 -20.52 25.67 61.16
N ARG A 7 -19.45 25.84 61.93
CA ARG A 7 -19.18 27.12 62.61
C ARG A 7 -17.76 27.60 62.35
N CYS A 8 -17.60 28.39 61.29
CA CYS A 8 -16.73 29.58 61.23
C CYS A 8 -16.78 30.18 59.81
N VAL A 9 -17.50 31.29 59.63
CA VAL A 9 -17.31 32.18 58.48
C VAL A 9 -17.10 33.58 59.05
N PRO A 10 -15.96 34.26 58.80
CA PRO A 10 -15.83 35.67 59.13
C PRO A 10 -16.51 36.50 58.04
N LEU A 11 -17.49 37.32 58.46
CA LEU A 11 -18.05 38.39 57.63
C LEU A 11 -16.99 39.51 57.45
N GLY A 12 -16.74 39.89 56.21
CA GLY A 12 -16.29 41.24 55.86
C GLY A 12 -15.08 41.31 54.93
N ALA A 13 -15.31 41.59 53.66
CA ALA A 13 -14.46 42.49 52.86
C ALA A 13 -15.23 42.95 51.61
N ASP A 14 -15.40 44.26 51.51
CA ASP A 14 -16.04 45.02 50.45
C ASP A 14 -15.08 45.15 49.25
N TRP A 15 -15.52 44.79 48.04
CA TRP A 15 -14.78 45.04 46.79
C TRP A 15 -15.77 45.44 45.68
N GLY A 16 -16.02 46.73 45.56
CA GLY A 16 -16.68 47.32 44.41
C GLY A 16 -15.70 47.47 43.23
N ASN A 17 -16.01 46.78 42.12
CA ASN A 17 -15.98 47.27 40.73
C ASN A 17 -15.76 46.12 39.73
N GLY A 18 -16.62 46.04 38.72
CA GLY A 18 -16.35 45.36 37.44
C GLY A 18 -16.89 43.94 37.34
N MET A 19 -17.66 43.69 36.26
CA MET A 19 -18.15 42.38 35.86
C MET A 19 -17.08 41.29 35.94
N LEU A 20 -17.31 40.26 36.74
CA LEU A 20 -16.70 38.96 36.60
C LEU A 20 -17.80 37.92 36.84
N LEU A 21 -18.08 37.11 35.82
CA LEU A 21 -18.82 35.87 35.95
C LEU A 21 -18.12 35.03 37.02
N THR A 22 -18.72 34.93 38.20
CA THR A 22 -18.26 34.08 39.29
C THR A 22 -18.49 32.61 38.93
N PRO A 23 -17.46 31.74 38.96
CA PRO A 23 -17.64 30.33 39.26
C PRO A 23 -17.31 30.13 40.74
N PHE A 24 -18.03 30.83 41.62
CA PHE A 24 -18.12 30.40 43.02
C PHE A 24 -19.44 29.67 43.13
N LEU A 25 -19.41 28.35 42.95
CA LEU A 25 -20.45 27.51 43.53
C LEU A 25 -20.31 27.67 45.05
N GLN A 26 -21.00 28.66 45.63
CA GLN A 26 -21.25 28.65 47.06
C GLN A 26 -22.26 27.54 47.32
N VAL A 27 -21.74 26.34 47.58
CA VAL A 27 -22.53 25.21 48.11
C VAL A 27 -22.85 25.53 49.57
N THR A 28 -23.76 26.47 49.78
CA THR A 28 -24.29 26.88 51.10
C THR A 28 -25.72 26.39 51.32
N GLU A 29 -26.03 25.18 50.87
CA GLU A 29 -27.16 24.40 51.41
C GLU A 29 -26.63 23.16 52.15
N LEU A 30 -26.24 23.40 53.40
CA LEU A 30 -25.90 22.36 54.37
C LEU A 30 -27.16 21.60 54.79
N ALA A 31 -27.23 20.31 54.43
CA ALA A 31 -27.59 19.18 55.33
C ALA A 31 -28.06 17.89 54.62
N GLY A 32 -28.18 17.85 53.28
CA GLY A 32 -28.66 16.65 52.56
C GLY A 32 -27.58 15.73 51.96
N TRP A 33 -26.34 16.21 51.85
CA TRP A 33 -25.31 15.58 51.00
C TRP A 33 -24.32 14.69 51.76
N LEU A 34 -24.40 14.65 53.11
CA LEU A 34 -23.46 13.94 53.98
C LEU A 34 -23.59 12.40 53.98
N SER A 35 -24.44 11.82 53.14
CA SER A 35 -24.67 10.37 53.12
C SER A 35 -24.78 9.76 51.72
N ARG A 36 -24.47 10.50 50.66
CA ARG A 36 -24.38 9.96 49.30
C ARG A 36 -23.04 10.36 48.69
N PRO A 37 -22.33 9.43 48.01
CA PRO A 37 -21.18 9.82 47.20
C PRO A 37 -21.61 10.93 46.24
N LEU A 38 -20.76 11.95 46.08
CA LEU A 38 -20.94 12.99 45.07
C LEU A 38 -20.82 12.32 43.70
N GLU A 39 -21.95 11.83 43.17
CA GLU A 39 -21.93 11.04 41.93
C GLU A 39 -21.55 11.88 40.71
N ASN A 40 -21.79 13.20 40.71
CA ASN A 40 -21.38 14.11 39.64
C ASN A 40 -21.14 15.54 40.17
N LEU A 41 -19.91 16.05 40.09
CA LEU A 41 -19.62 17.48 40.21
C LEU A 41 -19.66 18.12 38.81
N PRO A 42 -20.50 19.14 38.55
CA PRO A 42 -20.54 19.82 37.26
C PRO A 42 -19.35 20.78 37.15
N LEU A 43 -18.18 20.24 36.78
CA LEU A 43 -16.96 21.00 36.55
C LEU A 43 -16.83 21.33 35.06
N SER A 44 -16.39 22.56 34.75
CA SER A 44 -15.96 22.91 33.40
C SER A 44 -14.67 22.19 33.05
N SER A 45 -14.43 21.98 31.74
CA SER A 45 -13.26 21.27 31.22
C SER A 45 -11.95 21.76 31.82
N ASN A 46 -11.76 23.06 32.03
CA ASN A 46 -10.62 23.59 32.77
C ASN A 46 -11.11 24.32 34.03
N THR A 47 -10.84 23.75 35.20
CA THR A 47 -11.30 24.29 36.48
C THR A 47 -10.18 24.25 37.51
N VAL A 48 -9.91 25.40 38.14
CA VAL A 48 -9.04 25.46 39.32
C VAL A 48 -9.90 25.37 40.57
N LEU A 49 -9.80 24.24 41.27
CA LEU A 49 -10.43 24.02 42.57
C LEU A 49 -9.50 24.51 43.68
N ARG A 50 -10.11 25.07 44.72
CA ARG A 50 -9.42 25.42 45.97
C ARG A 50 -9.89 24.48 47.05
N ILE A 51 -8.97 23.69 47.59
CA ILE A 51 -9.26 22.64 48.56
C ILE A 51 -8.65 23.04 49.90
N PHE A 52 -9.48 22.99 50.94
CA PHE A 52 -9.03 23.06 52.33
C PHE A 52 -8.95 21.64 52.88
N LEU A 53 -7.83 21.32 53.52
CA LEU A 53 -7.62 20.03 54.18
C LEU A 53 -7.89 20.21 55.67
N GLU A 54 -8.71 19.32 56.22
CA GLU A 54 -9.02 19.21 57.65
C GLU A 54 -8.44 17.89 58.14
N ASP A 55 -7.56 17.93 59.14
CA ASP A 55 -7.07 16.71 59.79
C ASP A 55 -8.12 16.16 60.78
N THR A 56 -7.96 14.91 61.18
CA THR A 56 -8.71 14.21 62.23
C THR A 56 -8.70 14.90 63.59
N ASP A 57 -7.79 15.85 63.79
CA ASP A 57 -7.70 16.72 64.97
C ASP A 57 -8.39 18.09 64.78
N ASP A 58 -9.26 18.24 63.78
CA ASP A 58 -10.00 19.48 63.42
C ASP A 58 -9.09 20.68 63.09
N VAL A 59 -7.84 20.42 62.68
CA VAL A 59 -6.91 21.45 62.22
C VAL A 59 -7.10 21.68 60.72
N LEU A 60 -7.52 22.90 60.37
CA LEU A 60 -7.71 23.34 58.99
C LEU A 60 -6.45 24.02 58.45
N ASN A 61 -6.11 23.72 57.21
CA ASN A 61 -5.03 24.43 56.52
C ASN A 61 -5.38 25.92 56.34
N THR A 62 -4.48 26.83 56.72
CA THR A 62 -4.72 28.28 56.68
C THR A 62 -4.80 28.85 55.26
N GLU A 63 -4.14 28.20 54.30
CA GLU A 63 -4.18 28.57 52.88
C GLU A 63 -4.75 27.42 52.05
N PRO A 64 -5.69 27.70 51.10
CA PRO A 64 -6.24 26.66 50.25
C PRO A 64 -5.18 26.16 49.28
N SER A 65 -5.06 24.84 49.18
CA SER A 65 -4.28 24.21 48.12
C SER A 65 -5.04 24.32 46.80
N GLN A 66 -4.34 24.64 45.72
CA GLN A 66 -4.92 24.71 44.39
C GLN A 66 -4.82 23.34 43.72
N LEU A 67 -5.96 22.81 43.27
CA LEU A 67 -6.04 21.65 42.40
C LEU A 67 -6.54 22.11 41.05
N THR A 68 -5.69 22.05 40.04
CA THR A 68 -6.08 22.35 38.66
C THR A 68 -6.54 21.07 37.97
N ILE A 69 -7.79 21.07 37.50
CA ILE A 69 -8.33 20.03 36.64
C ILE A 69 -8.28 20.57 35.22
N ASN A 70 -7.55 19.88 34.35
CA ASN A 70 -7.47 20.16 32.93
C ASN A 70 -8.16 19.03 32.16
N GLY A 71 -9.14 19.39 31.35
CA GLY A 71 -9.84 18.50 30.46
C GLY A 71 -9.11 18.46 29.13
N ILE A 72 -8.74 17.27 28.69
CA ILE A 72 -8.21 17.03 27.36
C ILE A 72 -9.41 16.73 26.46
N ILE A 73 -9.49 17.40 25.31
CA ILE A 73 -10.53 17.11 24.32
C ILE A 73 -10.13 15.82 23.63
N ASP A 74 -11.04 14.84 23.68
CA ASP A 74 -10.87 13.59 22.99
C ASP A 74 -10.74 13.79 21.47
N GLN A 75 -9.83 13.03 20.85
CA GLN A 75 -9.56 13.09 19.42
C GLN A 75 -10.19 11.87 18.76
N PRO A 76 -10.77 12.02 17.55
CA PRO A 76 -11.28 10.87 16.83
C PRO A 76 -10.14 9.91 16.45
N PRO A 77 -10.42 8.60 16.34
CA PRO A 77 -9.44 7.60 15.93
C PRO A 77 -8.70 7.96 14.62
N GLU A 78 -7.40 7.70 14.59
CA GLU A 78 -6.57 7.83 13.39
C GLU A 78 -6.46 6.47 12.68
N LEU A 79 -6.71 6.46 11.37
CA LEU A 79 -6.61 5.27 10.52
C LEU A 79 -5.48 5.47 9.50
N ASP A 80 -4.48 4.59 9.55
CA ASP A 80 -3.46 4.43 8.51
C ASP A 80 -3.59 3.02 7.94
N VAL A 81 -4.39 2.87 6.88
CA VAL A 81 -4.71 1.57 6.28
C VAL A 81 -4.56 1.63 4.77
N GLU A 82 -4.01 0.56 4.18
CA GLU A 82 -3.83 0.39 2.73
C GLU A 82 -4.17 -1.05 2.27
N CYS A 83 -4.60 -1.18 1.01
CA CYS A 83 -4.75 -2.47 0.35
C CYS A 83 -3.42 -2.95 -0.18
N PHE A 84 -3.15 -4.26 -0.09
CA PHE A 84 -1.88 -4.82 -0.52
C PHE A 84 -2.04 -5.82 -1.68
N GLY A 85 -1.24 -5.66 -2.73
CA GLY A 85 -1.19 -6.64 -3.81
C GLY A 85 -2.53 -6.88 -4.52
N ILE A 86 -3.39 -5.86 -4.58
CA ILE A 86 -4.68 -5.93 -5.26
C ILE A 86 -4.93 -4.63 -6.02
N GLY A 87 -5.30 -4.76 -7.30
CA GLY A 87 -5.60 -3.62 -8.16
C GLY A 87 -7.07 -3.19 -8.07
N GLU A 88 -7.43 -2.21 -8.90
CA GLU A 88 -8.81 -1.70 -9.03
C GLU A 88 -9.79 -2.73 -9.63
N TYR A 89 -9.29 -3.82 -10.22
CA TYR A 89 -10.08 -4.86 -10.85
C TYR A 89 -10.00 -6.14 -10.04
N ILE A 90 -11.15 -6.65 -9.63
CA ILE A 90 -11.24 -7.86 -8.80
C ILE A 90 -12.21 -8.88 -9.38
N THR A 91 -12.03 -10.15 -9.07
CA THR A 91 -13.02 -11.19 -9.40
C THR A 91 -14.06 -11.31 -8.28
N PRO A 92 -15.24 -11.92 -8.54
CA PRO A 92 -16.20 -12.26 -7.48
C PRO A 92 -15.67 -13.21 -6.41
N ARG A 93 -14.47 -13.77 -6.59
CA ARG A 93 -13.81 -14.70 -5.67
C ARG A 93 -12.62 -14.08 -4.94
N ALA A 94 -12.40 -12.78 -5.11
CA ALA A 94 -11.26 -12.10 -4.54
C ALA A 94 -11.31 -12.07 -3.01
N GLN A 95 -10.13 -12.11 -2.41
CA GLN A 95 -9.87 -11.80 -1.01
C GLN A 95 -9.01 -10.53 -1.01
N ILE A 96 -9.55 -9.45 -0.47
CA ILE A 96 -8.89 -8.15 -0.44
C ILE A 96 -8.12 -8.03 0.88
N PRO A 97 -6.77 -8.08 0.88
CA PRO A 97 -6.00 -7.88 2.10
C PRO A 97 -5.82 -6.38 2.38
N VAL A 98 -6.14 -5.98 3.61
CA VAL A 98 -6.01 -4.62 4.11
C VAL A 98 -5.04 -4.63 5.28
N ARG A 99 -3.91 -3.93 5.17
CA ARG A 99 -2.96 -3.76 6.27
C ARG A 99 -3.04 -2.35 6.83
N GLY A 100 -2.57 -2.19 8.06
CA GLY A 100 -2.45 -0.87 8.66
C GLY A 100 -2.61 -0.88 10.16
N THR A 101 -2.63 0.34 10.71
CA THR A 101 -2.78 0.59 12.13
C THR A 101 -3.91 1.57 12.39
N ILE A 102 -4.65 1.31 13.46
CA ILE A 102 -5.68 2.18 14.00
C ILE A 102 -5.19 2.65 15.36
N THR A 103 -5.11 3.97 15.56
CA THR A 103 -4.60 4.57 16.79
C THR A 103 -5.65 5.45 17.43
N ASP A 104 -5.84 5.30 18.74
CA ASP A 104 -6.78 6.09 19.52
C ASP A 104 -6.30 6.32 20.96
N ASP A 105 -6.60 7.48 21.52
CA ASP A 105 -6.15 7.88 22.86
C ASP A 105 -6.94 7.18 23.98
N PHE A 106 -8.23 6.90 23.74
CA PHE A 106 -9.16 6.22 24.63
C PHE A 106 -9.34 4.73 24.30
N GLY A 107 -8.68 4.28 23.24
CA GLY A 107 -8.65 2.89 22.82
C GLY A 107 -9.70 2.59 21.75
N VAL A 108 -9.37 1.65 20.88
CA VAL A 108 -10.25 1.24 19.78
C VAL A 108 -11.30 0.25 20.28
N ALA A 109 -12.54 0.69 20.44
CA ALA A 109 -13.61 -0.17 20.95
C ALA A 109 -14.17 -1.12 19.88
N LYS A 110 -14.35 -0.62 18.65
CA LYS A 110 -14.79 -1.46 17.51
C LYS A 110 -14.06 -1.08 16.24
N ALA A 111 -13.69 -2.08 15.46
CA ALA A 111 -13.22 -1.91 14.10
C ALA A 111 -13.80 -3.01 13.21
N ARG A 112 -14.23 -2.66 12.00
CA ARG A 112 -14.84 -3.58 11.03
C ARG A 112 -14.76 -3.05 9.61
N PHE A 113 -15.01 -3.91 8.63
CA PHE A 113 -15.24 -3.49 7.27
C PHE A 113 -16.69 -3.01 7.09
N GLU A 114 -16.85 -1.98 6.25
CA GLU A 114 -18.14 -1.55 5.73
C GLU A 114 -18.04 -1.47 4.20
N PHE A 115 -19.09 -1.86 3.48
CA PHE A 115 -19.07 -1.80 2.02
C PHE A 115 -20.42 -1.40 1.39
N GLN A 116 -20.36 -0.93 0.13
CA GLN A 116 -21.50 -0.65 -0.73
C GLN A 116 -21.25 -1.16 -2.15
N LEU A 117 -22.30 -1.64 -2.82
CA LEU A 117 -22.24 -2.00 -4.23
C LEU A 117 -22.95 -0.95 -5.07
N THR A 118 -22.34 -0.58 -6.19
CA THR A 118 -22.95 0.24 -7.24
C THR A 118 -22.87 -0.45 -8.60
N ASP A 119 -23.71 -0.06 -9.55
CA ASP A 119 -23.52 -0.43 -10.96
C ASP A 119 -22.44 0.46 -11.63
N ASP A 120 -22.20 0.21 -12.92
CA ASP A 120 -21.29 0.97 -13.79
C ASP A 120 -21.69 2.46 -13.95
N LYS A 121 -22.93 2.81 -13.61
CA LYS A 121 -23.48 4.17 -13.63
C LYS A 121 -23.56 4.77 -12.22
N ASN A 122 -22.90 4.14 -11.26
CA ASN A 122 -22.82 4.58 -9.87
C ASN A 122 -24.18 4.60 -9.15
N GLN A 123 -25.15 3.78 -9.60
CA GLN A 123 -26.42 3.59 -8.92
C GLN A 123 -26.25 2.55 -7.81
N LEU A 124 -26.69 2.88 -6.60
CA LEU A 124 -26.61 2.00 -5.43
C LEU A 124 -27.46 0.74 -5.63
N LEU A 125 -26.82 -0.41 -5.44
CA LEU A 125 -27.42 -1.74 -5.52
C LEU A 125 -27.75 -2.30 -4.13
N SER A 126 -26.93 -1.94 -3.13
CA SER A 126 -27.02 -2.39 -1.73
C SER A 126 -27.97 -1.56 -0.85
N GLY A 127 -28.72 -0.62 -1.43
CA GLY A 127 -29.49 0.37 -0.67
C GLY A 127 -28.64 1.56 -0.20
N PRO A 128 -29.21 2.47 0.60
CA PRO A 128 -28.53 3.69 1.05
C PRO A 128 -27.54 3.45 2.20
N ASP A 129 -27.71 2.38 2.97
CA ASP A 129 -26.90 2.09 4.15
C ASP A 129 -25.64 1.28 3.79
N TRP A 130 -24.62 1.37 4.65
CA TRP A 130 -23.40 0.57 4.50
C TRP A 130 -23.61 -0.82 5.10
N ILE A 131 -23.18 -1.85 4.38
CA ILE A 131 -23.25 -3.22 4.87
C ILE A 131 -22.00 -3.49 5.70
N THR A 132 -22.18 -4.02 6.90
CA THR A 132 -21.10 -4.26 7.87
C THR A 132 -20.55 -5.67 7.76
N ARG A 133 -19.24 -5.83 7.91
CA ARG A 133 -18.55 -7.12 8.02
C ARG A 133 -17.45 -7.03 9.06
N ASP A 134 -17.56 -7.82 10.12
CA ASP A 134 -16.58 -7.83 11.20
C ASP A 134 -15.21 -8.32 10.72
N PHE A 135 -14.15 -7.79 11.33
CA PHE A 135 -12.80 -8.29 11.15
C PHE A 135 -12.68 -9.73 11.64
N GLU A 136 -11.70 -10.46 11.09
CA GLU A 136 -11.40 -11.79 11.60
C GLU A 136 -10.80 -11.69 13.01
N ASN A 137 -10.02 -10.64 13.27
CA ASN A 137 -9.48 -10.30 14.58
C ASN A 137 -9.94 -8.91 15.03
N PRO A 138 -11.16 -8.78 15.58
CA PRO A 138 -11.64 -7.50 16.09
C PRO A 138 -10.80 -7.02 17.29
N PRO A 139 -10.70 -5.70 17.51
CA PRO A 139 -9.97 -5.13 18.63
C PRO A 139 -10.50 -5.70 19.95
N THR A 140 -9.59 -6.28 20.73
CA THR A 140 -9.89 -6.87 22.04
C THR A 140 -9.28 -5.98 23.11
N THR A 141 -10.03 -5.68 24.18
CA THR A 141 -9.59 -4.83 25.32
C THR A 141 -9.29 -3.36 25.00
N GLU A 142 -10.00 -2.74 24.04
CA GLU A 142 -9.87 -1.30 23.72
C GLU A 142 -8.40 -0.84 23.59
N PRO A 143 -7.61 -1.48 22.71
CA PRO A 143 -6.19 -1.18 22.62
C PRO A 143 -6.01 0.21 22.03
N LYS A 144 -5.01 0.95 22.54
CA LYS A 144 -4.65 2.27 21.97
C LYS A 144 -4.12 2.19 20.54
N ILE A 145 -3.53 1.06 20.19
CA ILE A 145 -3.03 0.77 18.85
C ILE A 145 -3.54 -0.62 18.48
N HIS A 146 -4.30 -0.69 17.40
CA HIS A 146 -4.77 -1.94 16.81
C HIS A 146 -4.18 -2.11 15.42
N THR A 147 -3.37 -3.16 15.23
CA THR A 147 -2.80 -3.53 13.92
C THR A 147 -3.70 -4.57 13.27
N LEU A 148 -4.03 -4.35 11.99
CA LEU A 148 -4.79 -5.31 11.18
C LEU A 148 -3.92 -6.56 10.93
N LYS A 149 -4.39 -7.75 11.28
CA LYS A 149 -3.63 -9.01 11.12
C LYS A 149 -4.54 -10.22 10.95
N THR A 150 -4.09 -11.23 10.20
CA THR A 150 -4.83 -12.49 10.01
C THR A 150 -4.42 -13.48 11.10
N GLY A 151 -5.38 -14.11 11.77
CA GLY A 151 -5.11 -15.24 12.67
C GLY A 151 -4.72 -14.88 14.12
N THR A 152 -4.92 -15.85 15.01
CA THR A 152 -4.83 -15.74 16.47
C THR A 152 -3.41 -15.47 16.97
N ASP A 153 -3.28 -14.79 18.12
CA ASP A 153 -2.04 -14.50 18.91
C ASP A 153 -1.17 -15.74 19.29
N THR A 154 -1.37 -16.90 18.66
CA THR A 154 -0.61 -18.12 18.87
C THR A 154 0.57 -18.20 17.91
N ALA A 155 1.61 -17.46 18.27
CA ALA A 155 3.03 -17.74 18.09
C ALA A 155 3.45 -18.81 17.05
N GLU A 156 3.62 -18.40 15.79
CA GLU A 156 4.81 -18.68 14.99
C GLU A 156 5.16 -17.42 14.18
N PRO A 157 6.25 -16.68 14.52
CA PRO A 157 6.56 -15.36 13.96
C PRO A 157 7.00 -15.36 12.48
N GLU A 158 6.91 -16.50 11.78
CA GLU A 158 7.31 -16.63 10.38
C GLU A 158 6.14 -16.44 9.39
N ASP A 159 4.88 -16.57 9.83
CA ASP A 159 3.66 -16.46 9.02
C ASP A 159 2.66 -15.42 9.56
N ASP A 160 3.13 -14.40 10.30
CA ASP A 160 2.29 -13.27 10.74
C ASP A 160 1.99 -12.37 9.53
N GLU A 161 1.00 -12.77 8.72
CA GLU A 161 0.44 -11.90 7.69
C GLU A 161 -0.28 -10.71 8.35
N GLU A 162 0.37 -9.54 8.33
CA GLU A 162 -0.11 -8.26 8.88
C GLU A 162 -1.27 -7.65 8.06
N PHE A 163 -2.24 -8.45 7.65
CA PHE A 163 -3.39 -8.03 6.87
C PHE A 163 -4.69 -8.54 7.49
N GLU A 164 -5.77 -7.76 7.46
CA GLU A 164 -7.14 -8.24 7.59
C GLU A 164 -7.71 -8.54 6.19
N ARG A 165 -8.40 -9.67 6.01
CA ARG A 165 -8.88 -10.09 4.69
C ARG A 165 -10.38 -9.89 4.54
N PHE A 166 -10.79 -9.15 3.52
CA PHE A 166 -12.19 -9.02 3.13
C PHE A 166 -12.54 -10.00 2.00
N ASP A 167 -13.37 -11.00 2.29
CA ASP A 167 -13.77 -12.05 1.35
C ASP A 167 -15.03 -11.64 0.54
N VAL A 168 -14.84 -11.38 -0.75
CA VAL A 168 -15.89 -10.95 -1.67
C VAL A 168 -16.95 -12.02 -1.87
N THR A 169 -16.60 -13.31 -1.71
CA THR A 169 -17.57 -14.40 -1.89
C THR A 169 -18.68 -14.37 -0.85
N GLN A 170 -18.41 -13.80 0.33
CA GLN A 170 -19.38 -13.71 1.42
C GLN A 170 -20.49 -12.70 1.13
N ILE A 171 -20.27 -11.76 0.21
CA ILE A 171 -21.30 -10.81 -0.24
C ILE A 171 -22.41 -11.51 -1.02
N LEU A 172 -22.09 -12.60 -1.73
CA LEU A 172 -23.05 -13.32 -2.59
C LEU A 172 -24.23 -13.95 -1.83
N PHE A 173 -24.06 -14.18 -0.53
CA PHE A 173 -25.01 -14.94 0.30
C PHE A 173 -25.78 -14.09 1.32
N GLN A 174 -25.53 -12.77 1.39
CA GLN A 174 -26.21 -11.90 2.33
C GLN A 174 -27.52 -11.35 1.75
N GLU A 175 -28.63 -11.55 2.47
CA GLU A 175 -29.92 -10.90 2.18
C GLU A 175 -29.83 -9.36 2.20
N ALA A 176 -28.85 -8.82 2.95
CA ALA A 176 -28.57 -7.39 3.07
C ALA A 176 -27.91 -6.76 1.83
N ALA A 177 -27.29 -7.54 0.95
CA ALA A 177 -26.72 -7.06 -0.32
C ALA A 177 -27.79 -6.71 -1.38
N GLY A 178 -29.07 -6.91 -1.05
CA GLY A 178 -30.21 -6.76 -1.95
C GLY A 178 -30.64 -8.10 -2.58
N PRO A 179 -31.64 -8.10 -3.47
CA PRO A 179 -32.22 -9.33 -4.06
C PRO A 179 -31.29 -10.03 -5.06
N ARG A 180 -30.06 -9.54 -5.28
CA ARG A 180 -29.07 -10.14 -6.18
C ARG A 180 -27.69 -10.09 -5.54
N GLY A 181 -26.96 -11.20 -5.61
CA GLY A 181 -25.53 -11.21 -5.28
C GLY A 181 -24.70 -10.37 -6.25
N VAL A 182 -23.42 -10.21 -5.92
CA VAL A 182 -22.37 -9.58 -6.74
C VAL A 182 -22.31 -10.18 -8.15
N ARG A 183 -22.22 -9.32 -9.17
CA ARG A 183 -22.08 -9.69 -10.57
C ARG A 183 -20.88 -9.01 -11.21
N VAL A 184 -20.38 -9.61 -12.28
CA VAL A 184 -19.43 -8.96 -13.19
C VAL A 184 -20.04 -7.64 -13.69
N GLY A 185 -19.28 -6.56 -13.60
CA GLY A 185 -19.67 -5.19 -13.92
C GLY A 185 -20.08 -4.34 -12.71
N ASP A 186 -20.39 -4.94 -11.56
CA ASP A 186 -20.66 -4.19 -10.33
C ASP A 186 -19.37 -3.54 -9.81
N VAL A 187 -19.52 -2.49 -9.01
CA VAL A 187 -18.42 -1.76 -8.36
C VAL A 187 -18.59 -1.85 -6.85
N LEU A 188 -17.55 -2.36 -6.18
CA LEU A 188 -17.47 -2.49 -4.73
C LEU A 188 -16.74 -1.28 -4.14
N HIS A 189 -17.42 -0.55 -3.27
CA HIS A 189 -16.84 0.49 -2.42
C HIS A 189 -16.60 -0.13 -1.05
N LEU A 190 -15.34 -0.25 -0.64
CA LEU A 190 -14.95 -0.79 0.66
C LEU A 190 -14.42 0.34 1.56
N THR A 191 -14.70 0.28 2.86
CA THR A 191 -14.14 1.20 3.86
C THR A 191 -13.91 0.48 5.18
N VAL A 192 -13.02 1.06 6.00
CA VAL A 192 -12.81 0.65 7.38
C VAL A 192 -13.58 1.59 8.29
N TYR A 193 -14.39 0.99 9.16
CA TYR A 193 -15.15 1.66 10.21
C TYR A 193 -14.43 1.49 11.54
N VAL A 194 -14.29 2.57 12.30
CA VAL A 194 -13.70 2.57 13.64
C VAL A 194 -14.56 3.38 14.61
N GLU A 195 -14.67 2.87 15.82
CA GLU A 195 -15.34 3.47 16.98
C GLU A 195 -14.38 3.43 18.17
N ASP A 196 -14.18 4.57 18.83
CA ASP A 196 -13.38 4.66 20.06
C ASP A 196 -14.13 4.16 21.31
N GLY A 197 -13.42 4.16 22.44
CA GLY A 197 -13.95 3.82 23.76
C GLY A 197 -14.58 4.98 24.54
N ASP A 198 -14.84 6.17 23.95
CA ASP A 198 -15.40 7.30 24.71
C ASP A 198 -16.88 7.06 25.05
N ASN A 199 -17.09 6.49 26.23
CA ASN A 199 -18.41 6.26 26.81
C ASN A 199 -18.99 7.47 27.56
N ILE A 200 -18.24 8.58 27.66
CA ILE A 200 -18.60 9.78 28.44
C ILE A 200 -19.22 10.85 27.53
N ASN A 201 -18.56 11.22 26.43
CA ASN A 201 -19.10 12.22 25.49
C ASN A 201 -19.84 11.59 24.31
N GLY A 202 -19.79 10.26 24.22
CA GLY A 202 -20.30 9.47 23.11
C GLY A 202 -19.17 9.11 22.16
N PRO A 203 -19.20 7.92 21.55
CA PRO A 203 -18.04 7.42 20.86
C PRO A 203 -17.76 8.23 19.59
N HIS A 204 -16.50 8.58 19.35
CA HIS A 204 -16.12 9.12 18.05
C HIS A 204 -16.05 8.00 17.04
N ILE A 205 -16.66 8.27 15.89
CA ILE A 205 -16.74 7.35 14.78
C ILE A 205 -15.96 7.92 13.62
N VAL A 206 -15.04 7.12 13.08
CA VAL A 206 -14.32 7.44 11.86
C VAL A 206 -14.65 6.38 10.81
N ARG A 207 -15.08 6.89 9.66
CA ARG A 207 -15.17 6.15 8.40
C ARG A 207 -14.19 6.81 7.45
N GLN A 208 -13.22 6.05 6.94
CA GLN A 208 -12.37 6.57 5.89
C GLN A 208 -13.25 6.82 4.65
N LYS A 209 -13.45 8.09 4.29
CA LYS A 209 -14.24 8.43 3.09
C LYS A 209 -13.55 7.82 1.87
N PRO A 210 -14.28 7.16 0.96
CA PRO A 210 -13.68 6.58 -0.24
C PRO A 210 -13.19 7.71 -1.15
N LYS A 211 -11.90 8.03 -1.10
CA LYS A 211 -11.18 8.85 -2.09
C LYS A 211 -9.67 8.73 -1.88
N PRO A 212 -8.91 8.14 -2.81
CA PRO A 212 -9.29 7.19 -3.85
C PRO A 212 -8.59 5.84 -3.62
N GLU A 213 -8.97 5.04 -2.61
CA GLU A 213 -8.13 3.84 -2.32
C GLU A 213 -8.85 2.49 -2.26
N TYR A 214 -10.20 2.42 -2.19
CA TYR A 214 -10.90 1.12 -2.13
C TYR A 214 -12.16 1.03 -2.99
N ILE A 215 -12.04 1.41 -4.26
CA ILE A 215 -13.10 1.21 -5.26
C ILE A 215 -12.64 0.12 -6.21
N PHE A 216 -13.36 -1.00 -6.22
CA PHE A 216 -13.01 -2.15 -7.03
C PHE A 216 -14.10 -2.45 -8.06
N LYS A 217 -13.74 -2.47 -9.34
CA LYS A 217 -14.63 -2.99 -10.38
C LYS A 217 -14.55 -4.52 -10.38
N ILE A 218 -15.70 -5.15 -10.24
CA ILE A 218 -15.81 -6.61 -10.31
C ILE A 218 -15.82 -7.02 -11.79
N VAL A 219 -14.83 -7.81 -12.19
CA VAL A 219 -14.62 -8.27 -13.56
C VAL A 219 -14.67 -9.78 -13.64
N SER A 220 -14.80 -10.32 -14.86
CA SER A 220 -14.64 -11.76 -15.05
C SER A 220 -13.16 -12.16 -14.84
N PRO A 221 -12.87 -13.42 -14.48
CA PRO A 221 -11.49 -13.90 -14.44
C PRO A 221 -10.73 -13.67 -15.75
N ASP A 222 -11.43 -13.75 -16.88
CA ASP A 222 -10.85 -13.56 -18.20
C ASP A 222 -10.51 -12.09 -18.50
N GLU A 223 -11.38 -11.17 -18.09
CA GLU A 223 -11.12 -9.73 -18.21
C GLU A 223 -9.93 -9.34 -17.32
N LEU A 224 -9.85 -9.89 -16.10
CA LEU A 224 -8.68 -9.67 -15.23
C LEU A 224 -7.40 -10.22 -15.86
N MET A 225 -7.41 -11.46 -16.37
CA MET A 225 -6.24 -12.02 -17.07
C MET A 225 -5.81 -11.16 -18.26
N ALA A 226 -6.76 -10.63 -19.04
CA ALA A 226 -6.43 -9.78 -20.17
C ALA A 226 -5.78 -8.46 -19.72
N ILE A 227 -6.25 -7.87 -18.62
CA ILE A 227 -5.66 -6.67 -18.01
C ILE A 227 -4.24 -6.97 -17.51
N LEU A 228 -4.05 -8.07 -16.78
CA LEU A 228 -2.73 -8.47 -16.26
C LEU A 228 -1.76 -8.80 -17.40
N SER A 229 -2.18 -9.56 -18.41
CA SER A 229 -1.37 -9.85 -19.60
C SER A 229 -0.92 -8.59 -20.33
N GLN A 230 -1.78 -7.57 -20.38
CA GLN A 230 -1.42 -6.28 -20.96
C GLN A 230 -0.38 -5.53 -20.12
N LYS A 231 -0.46 -5.62 -18.78
CA LYS A 231 0.58 -5.10 -17.87
C LYS A 231 1.91 -5.83 -18.11
N GLU A 232 1.89 -7.16 -18.19
CA GLU A 232 3.09 -7.99 -18.44
C GLU A 232 3.79 -7.63 -19.75
N LEU A 233 3.02 -7.48 -20.84
CA LEU A 233 3.56 -7.03 -22.13
C LEU A 233 4.22 -5.63 -22.01
N GLY A 234 3.61 -4.73 -21.23
CA GLY A 234 4.19 -3.43 -20.92
C GLY A 234 5.52 -3.55 -20.16
N LEU A 235 5.60 -4.44 -19.18
CA LEU A 235 6.82 -4.71 -18.41
C LEU A 235 7.91 -5.32 -19.30
N LEU A 236 7.57 -6.28 -20.17
CA LEU A 236 8.51 -6.85 -21.14
C LEU A 236 9.07 -5.76 -22.07
N THR A 237 8.20 -4.92 -22.65
CA THR A 237 8.61 -3.80 -23.50
C THR A 237 9.54 -2.84 -22.76
N ARG A 238 9.23 -2.54 -21.50
CA ARG A 238 10.05 -1.67 -20.65
C ARG A 238 11.42 -2.31 -20.36
N PHE A 239 11.47 -3.61 -20.11
CA PHE A 239 12.71 -4.31 -19.82
C PHE A 239 13.61 -4.47 -21.07
N GLN A 240 13.02 -4.65 -22.26
CA GLN A 240 13.73 -4.57 -23.54
C GLN A 240 14.35 -3.19 -23.79
N GLN A 241 13.66 -2.12 -23.37
CA GLN A 241 14.22 -0.77 -23.41
C GLN A 241 15.43 -0.63 -22.48
N ILE A 242 15.36 -1.18 -21.25
CA ILE A 242 16.50 -1.22 -20.31
C ILE A 242 17.68 -1.96 -20.95
N LYS A 243 17.44 -3.11 -21.59
CA LYS A 243 18.48 -3.84 -22.34
C LYS A 243 19.17 -2.94 -23.36
N THR A 244 18.40 -2.24 -24.20
CA THR A 244 18.94 -1.34 -25.22
C THR A 244 19.79 -0.21 -24.60
N GLU A 245 19.39 0.31 -23.44
CA GLU A 245 20.15 1.31 -22.70
C GLU A 245 21.48 0.75 -22.14
N VAL A 246 21.49 -0.50 -21.67
CA VAL A 246 22.72 -1.19 -21.22
C VAL A 246 23.64 -1.54 -22.39
N GLU A 247 23.11 -1.94 -23.55
CA GLU A 247 23.89 -2.13 -24.78
C GLU A 247 24.58 -0.82 -25.22
N GLY A 248 23.91 0.33 -25.00
CA GLY A 248 24.51 1.65 -25.17
C GLY A 248 25.75 1.86 -24.29
N VAL A 249 25.67 1.48 -23.01
CA VAL A 249 26.81 1.53 -22.07
C VAL A 249 27.96 0.65 -22.55
N GLN A 250 27.67 -0.59 -23.01
CA GLN A 250 28.69 -1.49 -23.54
C GLN A 250 29.41 -0.89 -24.75
N LYS A 251 28.65 -0.28 -25.66
CA LYS A 251 29.19 0.36 -26.86
C LYS A 251 30.09 1.56 -26.53
N ASP A 252 29.69 2.37 -25.57
CA ASP A 252 30.48 3.51 -25.08
C ASP A 252 31.80 3.05 -24.46
N LEU A 253 31.76 2.00 -23.63
CA LEU A 253 32.97 1.42 -23.01
C LEU A 253 33.91 0.79 -24.04
N THR A 254 33.37 0.06 -25.03
CA THR A 254 34.16 -0.50 -26.13
C THR A 254 34.84 0.59 -26.96
N SER A 255 34.15 1.72 -27.18
CA SER A 255 34.69 2.87 -27.91
C SER A 255 35.81 3.53 -27.09
N ALA A 256 35.60 3.74 -25.79
CA ALA A 256 36.62 4.26 -24.88
C ALA A 256 37.86 3.34 -24.79
N GLY A 257 37.68 2.02 -24.87
CA GLY A 257 38.78 1.05 -24.93
C GLY A 257 39.63 1.20 -26.18
N SER A 258 38.99 1.36 -27.33
CA SER A 258 39.68 1.59 -28.61
C SER A 258 40.47 2.90 -28.61
N GLU A 259 39.92 3.95 -28.02
CA GLU A 259 40.59 5.25 -27.84
C GLU A 259 41.80 5.14 -26.89
N LEU A 260 41.66 4.41 -25.78
CA LEU A 260 42.74 4.16 -24.82
C LEU A 260 43.89 3.36 -25.44
N GLU A 261 43.59 2.34 -26.25
CA GLU A 261 44.60 1.58 -27.00
C GLU A 261 45.34 2.47 -28.01
N ALA A 262 44.62 3.30 -28.76
CA ALA A 262 45.23 4.26 -29.69
C ALA A 262 46.19 5.21 -28.96
N LEU A 263 45.78 5.76 -27.81
CA LEU A 263 46.65 6.58 -26.96
C LEU A 263 47.90 5.83 -26.49
N ASN A 264 47.74 4.62 -25.99
CA ASN A 264 48.86 3.82 -25.51
C ASN A 264 49.88 3.56 -26.64
N THR A 265 49.42 3.31 -27.87
CA THR A 265 50.31 3.18 -29.04
C THR A 265 50.97 4.51 -29.45
N LEU A 266 50.27 5.65 -29.36
CA LEU A 266 50.83 6.96 -29.64
C LEU A 266 51.89 7.35 -28.60
N ARG A 267 51.63 7.13 -27.32
CA ARG A 267 52.57 7.38 -26.22
C ARG A 267 53.83 6.52 -26.33
N ALA A 268 53.70 5.27 -26.77
CA ALA A 268 54.84 4.40 -27.06
C ALA A 268 55.72 4.94 -28.21
N ASN A 269 55.12 5.63 -29.19
CA ASN A 269 55.82 6.18 -30.35
C ASN A 269 56.31 7.62 -30.18
N ASN A 270 55.66 8.43 -29.32
CA ASN A 270 55.96 9.84 -29.08
C ASN A 270 55.72 10.24 -27.61
N PRO A 271 56.73 10.11 -26.73
CA PRO A 271 56.58 10.42 -25.30
C PRO A 271 56.36 11.90 -24.94
N ASN A 272 56.35 12.82 -25.93
CA ASN A 272 56.16 14.26 -25.73
C ASN A 272 54.79 14.79 -26.23
N ALA A 273 53.86 13.93 -26.65
CA ALA A 273 52.53 14.35 -27.10
C ALA A 273 51.65 14.70 -25.87
N SER A 274 51.46 15.98 -25.55
CA SER A 274 50.79 16.39 -24.30
C SER A 274 49.31 16.79 -24.44
N LEU A 275 48.87 17.24 -25.62
CA LEU A 275 47.52 17.78 -25.81
C LEU A 275 46.48 16.70 -26.18
N GLU A 276 46.85 15.75 -27.05
CA GLU A 276 45.98 14.60 -27.43
C GLU A 276 45.75 13.65 -26.23
N ASP A 277 46.75 13.55 -25.34
CA ASP A 277 46.67 12.80 -24.08
C ASP A 277 45.63 13.39 -23.12
N GLU A 278 45.52 14.72 -23.03
CA GLU A 278 44.60 15.39 -22.08
C GLU A 278 43.14 15.33 -22.53
N GLU A 279 42.88 15.43 -23.84
CA GLU A 279 41.54 15.38 -24.42
C GLU A 279 40.93 13.97 -24.34
N SER A 280 41.73 12.96 -24.68
CA SER A 280 41.30 11.56 -24.60
C SER A 280 41.19 11.07 -23.15
N PHE A 281 42.03 11.59 -22.24
CA PHE A 281 41.87 11.36 -20.80
C PHE A 281 40.53 11.88 -20.27
N LYS A 282 40.14 13.09 -20.68
CA LYS A 282 38.82 13.67 -20.34
C LYS A 282 37.68 12.86 -20.94
N ALA A 283 37.85 12.33 -22.15
CA ALA A 283 36.84 11.50 -22.82
C ALA A 283 36.54 10.21 -22.03
N VAL A 284 37.56 9.44 -21.64
CA VAL A 284 37.39 8.19 -20.86
C VAL A 284 36.77 8.47 -19.48
N THR A 285 37.21 9.54 -18.80
CA THR A 285 36.63 9.97 -17.52
C THR A 285 35.14 10.30 -17.67
N ALA A 286 34.79 11.09 -18.69
CA ALA A 286 33.42 11.48 -18.98
C ALA A 286 32.55 10.27 -19.36
N THR A 287 33.09 9.30 -20.09
CA THR A 287 32.41 8.04 -20.41
C THR A 287 32.13 7.25 -19.13
N SER A 288 33.11 7.02 -18.26
CA SER A 288 32.88 6.31 -16.99
C SER A 288 31.79 6.97 -16.14
N ALA A 289 31.81 8.31 -16.03
CA ALA A 289 30.83 9.05 -15.23
C ALA A 289 29.41 8.93 -15.80
N ARG A 290 29.27 9.02 -17.13
CA ARG A 290 27.98 8.81 -17.82
C ARG A 290 27.48 7.37 -17.66
N SER A 291 28.36 6.38 -17.83
CA SER A 291 28.03 4.97 -17.65
C SER A 291 27.54 4.67 -16.23
N ILE A 292 28.19 5.23 -15.19
CA ILE A 292 27.76 5.07 -13.79
C ILE A 292 26.33 5.61 -13.59
N GLN A 293 26.05 6.81 -14.11
CA GLN A 293 24.72 7.42 -14.00
C GLN A 293 23.66 6.60 -14.73
N GLN A 294 23.96 6.13 -15.94
CA GLN A 294 23.04 5.33 -16.76
C GLN A 294 22.76 3.96 -16.12
N VAL A 295 23.79 3.30 -15.58
CA VAL A 295 23.67 2.02 -14.85
C VAL A 295 22.82 2.20 -13.59
N GLY A 296 23.01 3.27 -12.82
CA GLY A 296 22.18 3.56 -11.64
C GLY A 296 20.71 3.83 -11.99
N LYS A 297 20.44 4.51 -13.10
CA LYS A 297 19.08 4.69 -13.63
C LYS A 297 18.46 3.34 -13.98
N ASN A 298 19.18 2.52 -14.75
CA ASN A 298 18.71 1.22 -15.20
C ASN A 298 18.46 0.23 -14.05
N GLU A 299 19.27 0.30 -12.98
CA GLU A 299 19.04 -0.46 -11.74
C GLU A 299 17.72 -0.06 -11.08
N GLY A 300 17.46 1.24 -10.89
CA GLY A 300 16.21 1.73 -10.30
C GLY A 300 14.98 1.35 -11.14
N GLU A 301 15.08 1.44 -12.47
CA GLU A 301 14.02 0.99 -13.38
C GLU A 301 13.80 -0.53 -13.32
N THR A 302 14.87 -1.32 -13.21
CA THR A 302 14.78 -2.78 -13.04
C THR A 302 14.11 -3.15 -11.71
N GLY A 303 14.44 -2.42 -10.64
CA GLY A 303 13.78 -2.57 -9.34
C GLY A 303 12.27 -2.29 -9.41
N ALA A 304 11.88 -1.25 -10.16
CA ALA A 304 10.45 -0.94 -10.40
C ALA A 304 9.76 -2.05 -11.20
N VAL A 305 10.40 -2.57 -12.26
CA VAL A 305 9.87 -3.72 -13.04
C VAL A 305 9.69 -4.96 -12.14
N LEU A 306 10.68 -5.28 -11.31
CA LEU A 306 10.62 -6.38 -10.35
C LEU A 306 9.46 -6.22 -9.36
N ALA A 307 9.25 -5.01 -8.81
CA ALA A 307 8.12 -4.74 -7.94
C ALA A 307 6.79 -4.98 -8.65
N SER A 308 6.61 -4.46 -9.86
CA SER A 308 5.38 -4.67 -10.63
C SER A 308 5.10 -6.14 -10.98
N TRP A 309 6.14 -6.96 -11.20
CA TRP A 309 5.96 -8.41 -11.37
C TRP A 309 5.48 -9.10 -10.09
N ARG A 310 5.96 -8.66 -8.92
CA ARG A 310 5.46 -9.14 -7.62
C ARG A 310 4.00 -8.74 -7.42
N ASP A 311 3.64 -7.52 -7.80
CA ASP A 311 2.27 -7.03 -7.73
C ASP A 311 1.33 -7.88 -8.60
N ILE A 312 1.74 -8.28 -9.80
CA ILE A 312 0.94 -9.17 -10.67
C ILE A 312 0.66 -10.51 -9.99
N ILE A 313 1.67 -11.15 -9.38
CA ILE A 313 1.45 -12.42 -8.66
C ILE A 313 0.53 -12.22 -7.46
N ALA A 314 0.74 -11.15 -6.69
CA ALA A 314 -0.12 -10.84 -5.56
C ALA A 314 -1.56 -10.58 -6.03
N GLU A 315 -1.75 -9.85 -7.14
CA GLU A 315 -3.05 -9.61 -7.76
C GLU A 315 -3.72 -10.94 -8.18
N LEU A 316 -2.98 -11.87 -8.79
CA LEU A 316 -3.50 -13.20 -9.16
C LEU A 316 -3.93 -14.01 -7.93
N ASP A 317 -3.10 -14.03 -6.89
CA ASP A 317 -3.33 -14.78 -5.66
C ASP A 317 -4.53 -14.25 -4.89
N ASN A 318 -4.58 -12.93 -4.68
CA ASN A 318 -5.68 -12.27 -4.00
C ASN A 318 -6.99 -12.40 -4.80
N ASN A 319 -6.92 -12.51 -6.12
CA ASN A 319 -8.10 -12.79 -6.96
C ASN A 319 -8.47 -14.28 -7.06
N GLN A 320 -7.76 -15.16 -6.34
CA GLN A 320 -7.97 -16.60 -6.34
C GLN A 320 -7.88 -17.21 -7.75
N MET A 321 -6.96 -16.69 -8.56
CA MET A 321 -6.72 -17.14 -9.91
C MET A 321 -5.66 -18.23 -9.91
N THR A 322 -6.03 -19.42 -10.41
CA THR A 322 -5.06 -20.48 -10.66
C THR A 322 -4.49 -20.31 -12.05
N SER A 323 -3.22 -19.93 -12.16
CA SER A 323 -2.50 -19.89 -13.44
C SER A 323 -1.55 -21.08 -13.57
N VAL A 324 -1.49 -21.69 -14.75
CA VAL A 324 -0.62 -22.85 -15.03
C VAL A 324 0.86 -22.44 -15.11
N ASP A 325 1.11 -21.17 -15.36
CA ASP A 325 2.40 -20.54 -15.57
C ASP A 325 2.95 -19.81 -14.33
N ARG A 326 2.39 -20.09 -13.15
CA ARG A 326 2.85 -19.51 -11.88
C ARG A 326 4.35 -19.73 -11.63
N THR A 327 4.89 -20.87 -12.08
CA THR A 327 6.32 -21.16 -11.99
C THR A 327 7.15 -20.22 -12.86
N LEU A 328 6.67 -19.88 -14.07
CA LEU A 328 7.36 -18.95 -14.98
C LEU A 328 7.39 -17.54 -14.40
N HIS A 329 6.29 -17.07 -13.81
CA HIS A 329 6.28 -15.79 -13.08
C HIS A 329 7.34 -15.75 -11.96
N GLN A 330 7.45 -16.84 -11.18
CA GLN A 330 8.47 -16.95 -10.12
C GLN A 330 9.90 -17.06 -10.68
N ASP A 331 10.09 -17.66 -11.85
CA ASP A 331 11.39 -17.68 -12.55
C ASP A 331 11.80 -16.26 -12.96
N VAL A 332 10.88 -15.49 -13.56
CA VAL A 332 11.13 -14.08 -13.94
C VAL A 332 11.56 -13.26 -12.72
N ILE A 333 10.82 -13.34 -11.61
CA ILE A 333 11.15 -12.61 -10.37
C ILE A 333 12.54 -12.98 -9.87
N ARG A 334 12.88 -14.28 -9.84
CA ARG A 334 14.19 -14.74 -9.36
C ARG A 334 15.34 -14.22 -10.22
N ILE A 335 15.20 -14.21 -11.54
CA ILE A 335 16.23 -13.70 -12.44
C ILE A 335 16.36 -12.18 -12.28
N LEU A 336 15.25 -11.45 -12.27
CA LEU A 336 15.24 -9.99 -12.06
C LEU A 336 15.84 -9.59 -10.70
N GLU A 337 15.55 -10.35 -9.65
CA GLU A 337 16.08 -10.11 -8.31
C GLU A 337 17.59 -10.32 -8.25
N ARG A 338 18.13 -11.32 -8.96
CA ARG A 338 19.59 -11.49 -9.11
C ARG A 338 20.20 -10.30 -9.83
N ILE A 339 19.63 -9.90 -10.96
CA ILE A 339 20.10 -8.75 -11.76
C ILE A 339 20.13 -7.48 -10.90
N TYR A 340 19.04 -7.22 -10.17
CA TYR A 340 18.89 -6.05 -9.32
C TYR A 340 19.85 -6.05 -8.11
N LYS A 341 20.04 -7.18 -7.44
CA LYS A 341 20.85 -7.25 -6.20
C LYS A 341 22.35 -7.42 -6.44
N SER A 342 22.76 -8.01 -7.57
CA SER A 342 24.15 -8.39 -7.82
C SER A 342 24.72 -7.71 -9.06
N ASP A 343 24.16 -7.98 -10.24
CA ASP A 343 24.80 -7.67 -11.52
C ASP A 343 25.00 -6.16 -11.73
N PHE A 344 24.00 -5.34 -11.35
CA PHE A 344 24.14 -3.87 -11.40
C PHE A 344 25.17 -3.32 -10.41
N SER A 345 25.32 -3.95 -9.24
CA SER A 345 26.33 -3.56 -8.25
C SER A 345 27.74 -3.87 -8.75
N GLU A 346 27.95 -5.06 -9.31
CA GLU A 346 29.24 -5.49 -9.88
C GLU A 346 29.70 -4.53 -10.99
N VAL A 347 28.82 -4.22 -11.94
CA VAL A 347 29.10 -3.26 -13.01
C VAL A 347 29.45 -1.87 -12.46
N ARG A 348 28.74 -1.41 -11.43
CA ARG A 348 29.01 -0.10 -10.81
C ARG A 348 30.35 -0.08 -10.10
N ASP A 349 30.69 -1.14 -9.38
CA ASP A 349 31.95 -1.25 -8.65
C ASP A 349 33.12 -1.24 -9.62
N ASP A 350 33.03 -1.98 -10.74
CA ASP A 350 34.06 -1.97 -11.79
C ASP A 350 34.18 -0.61 -12.46
N LEU A 351 33.07 0.07 -12.75
CA LEU A 351 33.09 1.43 -13.33
C LEU A 351 33.71 2.46 -12.37
N ASN A 352 33.46 2.33 -11.06
CA ASN A 352 34.11 3.17 -10.06
C ASN A 352 35.62 2.90 -10.00
N GLN A 353 36.03 1.63 -10.07
CA GLN A 353 37.44 1.25 -10.11
C GLN A 353 38.13 1.79 -11.37
N LEU A 354 37.47 1.68 -12.55
CA LEU A 354 37.95 2.26 -13.80
C LEU A 354 38.19 3.78 -13.65
N ARG A 355 37.21 4.50 -13.10
CA ARG A 355 37.33 5.94 -12.86
C ARG A 355 38.51 6.25 -11.91
N ASP A 356 38.68 5.48 -10.85
CA ASP A 356 39.71 5.71 -9.84
C ASP A 356 41.13 5.43 -10.38
N VAL A 357 41.31 4.34 -11.12
CA VAL A 357 42.59 4.00 -11.79
C VAL A 357 42.95 5.05 -12.82
N HIS A 358 41.98 5.45 -13.65
CA HIS A 358 42.18 6.45 -14.68
C HIS A 358 42.50 7.82 -14.07
N THR A 359 41.81 8.24 -13.00
CA THR A 359 42.09 9.51 -12.28
C THR A 359 43.53 9.57 -11.73
N ARG A 360 44.14 8.42 -11.44
CA ARG A 360 45.55 8.32 -10.97
C ARG A 360 46.58 8.34 -12.11
N ASN A 361 46.18 8.57 -13.37
CA ASN A 361 47.04 8.48 -14.56
C ASN A 361 47.72 7.11 -14.72
N ALA A 362 47.12 6.05 -14.20
CA ALA A 362 47.58 4.68 -14.39
C ALA A 362 46.98 4.08 -15.67
N ASP A 363 47.58 2.99 -16.17
CA ASP A 363 47.03 2.24 -17.29
C ASP A 363 45.72 1.57 -16.86
N ALA A 364 44.63 1.91 -17.55
CA ALA A 364 43.27 1.51 -17.24
C ALA A 364 42.73 0.42 -18.18
N THR A 365 43.56 -0.12 -19.07
CA THR A 365 43.14 -1.12 -20.07
C THR A 365 42.57 -2.38 -19.42
N GLU A 366 43.16 -2.87 -18.33
CA GLU A 366 42.67 -4.05 -17.60
C GLU A 366 41.31 -3.78 -16.95
N GLN A 367 41.14 -2.64 -16.27
CA GLN A 367 39.87 -2.25 -15.64
C GLN A 367 38.77 -2.06 -16.68
N LEU A 368 39.08 -1.50 -17.85
CA LEU A 368 38.10 -1.34 -18.92
C LEU A 368 37.67 -2.70 -19.50
N ALA A 369 38.59 -3.66 -19.63
CA ALA A 369 38.26 -5.02 -20.02
C ALA A 369 37.37 -5.71 -18.97
N GLN A 370 37.62 -5.50 -17.67
CA GLN A 370 36.77 -5.97 -16.58
C GLN A 370 35.36 -5.37 -16.67
N CYS A 371 35.23 -4.04 -16.82
CA CYS A 371 33.92 -3.39 -17.00
C CYS A 371 33.14 -3.98 -18.18
N ASN A 372 33.80 -4.17 -19.34
CA ASN A 372 33.14 -4.75 -20.51
C ASN A 372 32.67 -6.19 -20.26
N GLN A 373 33.44 -6.98 -19.50
CA GLN A 373 33.05 -8.34 -19.13
C GLN A 373 31.84 -8.35 -18.19
N SER A 374 31.83 -7.49 -17.17
CA SER A 374 30.74 -7.39 -16.21
C SER A 374 29.44 -6.88 -16.87
N VAL A 375 29.54 -5.91 -17.80
CA VAL A 375 28.40 -5.48 -18.61
C VAL A 375 27.91 -6.60 -19.55
N ALA A 376 28.82 -7.40 -20.12
CA ALA A 376 28.42 -8.54 -20.95
C ALA A 376 27.71 -9.63 -20.13
N ASN A 377 28.14 -9.88 -18.90
CA ASN A 377 27.47 -10.80 -17.97
C ASN A 377 26.06 -10.29 -17.63
N LEU A 378 25.92 -9.01 -17.28
CA LEU A 378 24.64 -8.35 -17.04
C LEU A 378 23.70 -8.49 -18.26
N LEU A 379 24.18 -8.20 -19.47
CA LEU A 379 23.40 -8.34 -20.70
C LEU A 379 22.95 -9.79 -20.94
N SER A 380 23.82 -10.77 -20.69
CA SER A 380 23.46 -12.18 -20.80
C SER A 380 22.33 -12.58 -19.84
N ASP A 381 22.33 -12.00 -18.63
CA ASP A 381 21.29 -12.28 -17.64
C ASP A 381 19.98 -11.53 -17.93
N ILE A 382 20.06 -10.30 -18.47
CA ILE A 382 18.92 -9.58 -19.03
C ILE A 382 18.28 -10.38 -20.16
N ASP A 383 19.07 -10.95 -21.07
CA ASP A 383 18.56 -11.78 -22.18
C ASP A 383 17.79 -13.00 -21.69
N LYS A 384 18.29 -13.69 -20.65
CA LYS A 384 17.58 -14.82 -20.04
C LYS A 384 16.25 -14.38 -19.44
N ALA A 385 16.21 -13.23 -18.76
CA ALA A 385 14.95 -12.71 -18.22
C ALA A 385 13.95 -12.38 -19.34
N ILE A 386 14.40 -11.74 -20.42
CA ILE A 386 13.56 -11.44 -21.58
C ILE A 386 13.02 -12.72 -22.22
N GLU A 387 13.84 -13.76 -22.37
CA GLU A 387 13.40 -15.04 -22.94
C GLU A 387 12.25 -15.67 -22.13
N VAL A 388 12.37 -15.69 -20.80
CA VAL A 388 11.32 -16.22 -19.93
C VAL A 388 10.06 -15.34 -19.95
N MET A 389 10.22 -14.02 -19.95
CA MET A 389 9.09 -13.08 -20.06
C MET A 389 8.37 -13.21 -21.41
N ASP A 390 9.09 -13.34 -22.51
CA ASP A 390 8.54 -13.50 -23.85
C ASP A 390 7.76 -14.81 -23.98
N LEU A 391 8.28 -15.90 -23.41
CA LEU A 391 7.57 -17.18 -23.31
C LEU A 391 6.25 -17.02 -22.55
N LEU A 392 6.28 -16.35 -21.39
CA LEU A 392 5.09 -16.13 -20.56
C LEU A 392 4.03 -15.30 -21.29
N VAL A 393 4.42 -14.15 -21.82
CA VAL A 393 3.53 -13.27 -22.61
C VAL A 393 3.01 -14.01 -23.83
N GLY A 394 3.84 -14.81 -24.50
CA GLY A 394 3.46 -15.66 -25.62
C GLY A 394 2.37 -16.68 -25.25
N ILE A 395 2.48 -17.33 -24.09
CA ILE A 395 1.44 -18.25 -23.58
C ILE A 395 0.12 -17.51 -23.40
N HIS A 396 0.14 -16.32 -22.80
CA HIS A 396 -1.08 -15.52 -22.59
C HIS A 396 -1.72 -15.06 -23.91
N VAL A 397 -0.92 -14.58 -24.86
CA VAL A 397 -1.40 -14.19 -26.19
C VAL A 397 -2.01 -15.38 -26.93
N MET A 398 -1.32 -16.52 -26.97
CA MET A 398 -1.82 -17.74 -27.62
C MET A 398 -3.10 -18.26 -26.94
N THR A 399 -3.17 -18.20 -25.61
CA THR A 399 -4.36 -18.63 -24.85
C THR A 399 -5.56 -17.76 -25.21
N LYS A 400 -5.36 -16.45 -25.32
CA LYS A 400 -6.40 -15.51 -25.76
C LYS A 400 -6.85 -15.81 -27.19
N GLU A 401 -5.92 -15.97 -28.14
CA GLU A 401 -6.25 -16.28 -29.54
C GLU A 401 -7.02 -17.61 -29.67
N LEU A 402 -6.60 -18.65 -28.96
CA LEU A 402 -7.31 -19.93 -28.93
C LEU A 402 -8.74 -19.77 -28.40
N LYS A 403 -8.91 -18.95 -27.37
CA LYS A 403 -10.23 -18.68 -26.80
C LYS A 403 -11.13 -17.92 -27.78
N ASP A 404 -10.62 -16.88 -28.42
CA ASP A 404 -11.34 -16.11 -29.44
C ASP A 404 -11.78 -17.03 -30.61
N ILE A 405 -10.93 -17.98 -31.01
CA ILE A 405 -11.27 -19.00 -32.00
C ILE A 405 -12.39 -19.92 -31.50
N ILE A 406 -12.30 -20.43 -30.27
CA ILE A 406 -13.32 -21.31 -29.69
C ILE A 406 -14.67 -20.58 -29.63
N GLU A 407 -14.71 -19.37 -29.09
CA GLU A 407 -15.94 -18.55 -29.02
C GLU A 407 -16.52 -18.27 -30.41
N GLY A 408 -15.66 -17.94 -31.39
CA GLY A 408 -16.06 -17.76 -32.79
C GLY A 408 -16.67 -19.02 -33.40
N THR A 409 -16.11 -20.20 -33.12
CA THR A 409 -16.66 -21.47 -33.62
C THR A 409 -18.00 -21.82 -32.96
N GLU A 410 -18.16 -21.55 -31.66
CA GLU A 410 -19.43 -21.76 -30.97
C GLU A 410 -20.52 -20.83 -31.49
N ALA A 411 -20.20 -19.55 -31.69
CA ALA A 411 -21.12 -18.58 -32.28
C ALA A 411 -21.56 -19.00 -33.69
N ALA A 412 -20.62 -19.44 -34.53
CA ALA A 412 -20.92 -19.94 -35.88
C ALA A 412 -21.83 -21.18 -35.83
N LYS A 413 -21.58 -22.12 -34.89
CA LYS A 413 -22.40 -23.32 -34.72
C LYS A 413 -23.82 -22.98 -34.24
N GLN A 414 -23.96 -22.05 -33.30
CA GLN A 414 -25.27 -21.58 -32.84
C GLN A 414 -26.05 -20.87 -33.95
N GLN A 415 -25.37 -20.07 -34.77
CA GLN A 415 -25.98 -19.39 -35.91
C GLN A 415 -26.48 -20.38 -36.96
N SER A 416 -25.64 -21.37 -37.32
CA SER A 416 -26.04 -22.44 -38.25
C SER A 416 -27.22 -23.26 -37.72
N ALA A 417 -27.25 -23.54 -36.42
CA ALA A 417 -28.40 -24.22 -35.79
C ALA A 417 -29.68 -23.38 -35.84
N LYS A 418 -29.61 -22.07 -35.57
CA LYS A 418 -30.76 -21.15 -35.68
C LYS A 418 -31.27 -21.07 -37.12
N GLU A 419 -30.38 -21.01 -38.10
CA GLU A 419 -30.75 -20.99 -39.52
C GLU A 419 -31.41 -22.30 -39.95
N ALA A 420 -30.90 -23.45 -39.51
CA ALA A 420 -31.52 -24.75 -39.77
C ALA A 420 -32.92 -24.86 -39.16
N ILE A 421 -33.12 -24.37 -37.92
CA ILE A 421 -34.45 -24.33 -37.28
C ILE A 421 -35.40 -23.44 -38.08
N LYS A 422 -34.96 -22.24 -38.48
CA LYS A 422 -35.78 -21.33 -39.28
C LYS A 422 -36.18 -21.92 -40.64
N GLN A 423 -35.26 -22.61 -41.31
CA GLN A 423 -35.55 -23.32 -42.55
C GLN A 423 -36.61 -24.41 -42.36
N LEU A 424 -36.55 -25.18 -41.25
CA LEU A 424 -37.56 -26.18 -40.93
C LEU A 424 -38.93 -25.57 -40.66
N GLU A 425 -38.99 -24.43 -39.95
CA GLU A 425 -40.24 -23.69 -39.71
C GLU A 425 -40.86 -23.16 -41.02
N GLU A 426 -40.05 -22.60 -41.92
CA GLU A 426 -40.51 -22.14 -43.23
C GLU A 426 -41.04 -23.31 -44.09
N LEU A 427 -40.38 -24.47 -44.03
CA LEU A 427 -40.78 -25.65 -44.78
C LEU A 427 -42.08 -26.28 -44.24
N ASN A 428 -42.25 -26.31 -42.91
CA ASN A 428 -43.51 -26.72 -42.28
C ASN A 428 -44.66 -25.79 -42.68
N LYS A 429 -44.42 -24.47 -42.73
CA LYS A 429 -45.43 -23.49 -43.16
C LYS A 429 -45.82 -23.61 -44.63
N LEU A 430 -44.95 -24.14 -45.49
CA LEU A 430 -45.27 -24.43 -46.90
C LEU A 430 -46.02 -25.75 -47.09
N LEU A 431 -45.93 -26.66 -46.11
CA LEU A 431 -46.63 -27.96 -46.13
C LEU A 431 -48.06 -27.86 -45.60
N GLU A 432 -48.35 -26.90 -44.72
CA GLU A 432 -49.70 -26.48 -44.30
C GLU A 432 -50.41 -25.65 -45.39
#